data_AF-A0A7C5Y2J9-F1
#
_entry.id   AF-A0A7C5Y2J9-F1
#
_cell.length_a   1.000
_cell.length_b   1.000
_cell.length_c   1.000
_cell.angle_alpha   90.00
_cell.angle_beta   90.00
_cell.angle_gamma   90.00
#
_symmetry.space_group_name_H-M   'P 1'
#
loop_
_entity.id
_entity.type
_entity.pdbx_description
1 polymer ?
#
loop_
_entity_poly.entity_id
_entity_poly.type
_entity_poly.pdbx_seq_one_letter_code
_entity_poly.pdbx_strand_id
1 'polypeptide(L)' 'MIRGGVELFLIKGDITDAETDAIVNAANSYLEHGGGVAKAIVRKGGEIIQIESRE' A
#
# COMPACT_ATOMS: atom_id res chain seq x y z
N MET A 1 6.76 -22.13 -11.65
CA MET A 1 6.37 -21.08 -12.62
C MET A 1 4.90 -20.76 -12.42
N ILE A 2 4.55 -19.50 -12.20
CA ILE A 2 3.15 -19.07 -12.21
C ILE A 2 2.69 -19.12 -13.68
N ARG A 3 1.61 -19.85 -13.96
CA ARG A 3 1.10 -19.99 -15.34
C ARG A 3 0.44 -18.67 -15.78
N GLY A 4 0.66 -18.26 -17.03
CA GLY A 4 -0.12 -17.17 -17.67
C GLY A 4 0.60 -15.84 -17.89
N GLY A 5 1.94 -15.80 -17.95
CA GLY A 5 2.68 -14.54 -18.19
C GLY A 5 2.80 -13.65 -16.95
N VAL A 6 2.66 -14.25 -15.76
CA VAL A 6 2.78 -13.56 -14.47
C VAL A 6 4.15 -13.85 -13.87
N GLU A 7 4.85 -12.78 -13.50
CA GLU A 7 6.11 -12.84 -12.77
C GLU A 7 5.90 -12.53 -11.29
N LEU A 8 6.67 -13.17 -10.42
CA LEU A 8 6.63 -12.94 -8.98
C LEU A 8 8.04 -12.63 -8.48
N PHE A 9 8.17 -11.48 -7.80
CA PHE A 9 9.43 -10.99 -7.27
C PHE A 9 9.32 -10.76 -5.76
N LEU A 10 10.44 -10.94 -5.06
CA LEU A 10 10.62 -10.49 -3.69
C LEU A 10 11.60 -9.33 -3.69
N ILE A 11 11.13 -8.15 -3.28
CA ILE A 11 11.90 -6.91 -3.31
C ILE A 11 12.01 -6.37 -1.89
N LYS A 12 13.20 -5.91 -1.49
CA LYS A 12 13.43 -5.20 -0.22
C LYS A 12 13.44 -3.69 -0.49
N GLY A 13 12.53 -2.96 0.13
CA GLY A 13 12.42 -1.51 -0.02
C GLY A 13 11.22 -0.93 0.73
N ASP A 14 10.93 0.34 0.49
CA ASP A 14 9.68 0.99 0.90
C ASP A 14 8.65 0.82 -0.22
N ILE A 15 7.49 0.24 0.09
CA ILE A 15 6.43 -0.01 -0.90
C ILE A 15 5.89 1.30 -1.52
N THR A 16 6.01 2.41 -0.80
CA THR A 16 5.55 3.72 -1.28
C THR A 16 6.48 4.35 -2.33
N ASP A 17 7.62 3.73 -2.61
CA ASP A 17 8.56 4.08 -3.69
C ASP A 17 8.50 3.09 -4.88
N ALA A 18 7.60 2.10 -4.84
CA ALA A 18 7.51 1.10 -5.89
C ALA A 18 7.03 1.73 -7.21
N GLU A 19 7.77 1.47 -8.29
CA GLU A 19 7.38 1.84 -9.66
C GLU A 19 6.33 0.85 -10.16
N THR A 20 5.07 1.13 -9.85
CA THR A 20 3.93 0.27 -10.19
C THR A 20 2.65 1.09 -10.30
N ASP A 21 1.63 0.54 -10.96
CA ASP A 21 0.34 1.21 -11.14
C ASP A 21 -0.46 1.31 -9.83
N ALA A 22 -0.30 0.33 -8.93
CA ALA A 22 -0.99 0.30 -7.65
C ALA A 22 -0.24 -0.50 -6.57
N ILE A 23 -0.43 -0.11 -5.32
CA ILE A 23 0.08 -0.83 -4.15
C ILE A 23 -1.09 -1.27 -3.26
N VAL A 24 -0.91 -2.38 -2.55
CA VAL A 24 -1.92 -2.89 -1.60
C VAL A 24 -1.57 -2.43 -0.19
N ASN A 25 -2.54 -1.81 0.48
CA ASN A 25 -2.40 -1.38 1.88
C ASN A 25 -2.58 -2.57 2.86
N ALA A 26 -1.74 -2.63 3.90
CA ALA A 26 -1.92 -3.51 5.04
C ALA A 26 -2.87 -2.87 6.07
N ALA A 27 -4.14 -2.70 5.68
CA ALA A 27 -5.16 -2.04 6.49
C ALA A 27 -5.71 -2.93 7.62
N ASN A 28 -6.29 -2.30 8.64
CA ASN A 28 -7.15 -2.96 9.61
C ASN A 28 -8.64 -2.81 9.21
N SER A 29 -9.54 -3.46 9.94
CA SER A 29 -10.99 -3.46 9.67
C SER A 29 -11.68 -2.11 9.82
N TYR A 30 -11.02 -1.12 10.44
CA TYR A 30 -11.56 0.22 10.65
C TYR A 30 -11.02 1.23 9.63
N LEU A 31 -10.11 0.81 8.74
CA LEU A 31 -9.38 1.68 7.81
C LEU A 31 -8.68 2.86 8.50
N GLU A 32 -8.25 2.65 9.75
CA GLU A 32 -7.49 3.65 10.51
C GLU A 32 -5.99 3.40 10.35
N HIS A 33 -5.33 4.24 9.57
CA HIS A 33 -3.97 4.07 9.08
C HIS A 33 -2.92 4.60 10.08
N GLY A 34 -3.03 4.19 11.35
CA GLY A 34 -2.26 4.75 12.46
C GLY A 34 -0.82 4.22 12.64
N GLY A 35 -0.47 3.09 12.00
CA GLY A 35 0.83 2.41 12.15
C GLY A 35 1.29 1.62 10.91
N GLY A 36 2.53 1.11 10.97
CA GLY A 36 3.10 0.21 9.96
C GLY A 36 3.08 0.77 8.53
N VAL A 37 2.83 -0.12 7.58
CA VAL A 37 2.74 0.19 6.14
C VAL A 37 1.61 1.18 5.85
N ALA A 38 0.44 1.02 6.48
CA ALA A 38 -0.69 1.92 6.30
C ALA A 38 -0.33 3.38 6.64
N LYS A 39 0.39 3.58 7.76
CA LYS A 39 0.88 4.91 8.13
C LYS A 39 1.91 5.46 7.16
N ALA A 40 2.80 4.60 6.63
CA ALA A 40 3.79 5.03 5.64
C ALA A 40 3.09 5.54 4.36
N ILE A 41 2.05 4.84 3.91
CA ILE A 41 1.23 5.23 2.76
C ILE A 41 0.57 6.60 3.01
N VAL A 42 -0.14 6.79 4.13
CA VAL A 42 -0.77 8.10 4.43
C VAL A 42 0.26 9.22 4.56
N ARG A 43 1.40 8.96 5.23
CA ARG A 43 2.47 9.97 5.39
C ARG A 43 3.02 10.48 4.08
N LYS A 44 3.09 9.63 3.05
CA LYS A 44 3.68 10.00 1.76
C LYS A 44 2.65 10.40 0.72
N GLY A 45 1.51 9.73 0.66
CA GLY A 45 0.41 10.02 -0.26
C GLY A 45 -0.54 11.12 0.22
N GLY A 46 -0.44 11.53 1.49
CA GLY A 46 -1.21 12.62 2.08
C GLY A 46 -2.42 12.16 2.89
N GLU A 47 -2.88 13.06 3.79
CA GLU A 47 -4.03 12.83 4.68
C GLU A 47 -5.33 12.51 3.94
N ILE A 48 -5.43 12.89 2.65
CA ILE A 48 -6.59 12.58 1.80
C ILE A 48 -6.90 11.07 1.78
N ILE A 49 -5.88 10.21 1.84
CA ILE A 49 -6.05 8.76 1.86
C ILE A 49 -6.82 8.31 3.12
N GLN A 50 -6.56 8.94 4.27
CA GLN A 50 -7.30 8.66 5.50
C GLN A 50 -8.70 9.28 5.48
N ILE A 51 -8.86 10.46 4.87
CA ILE A 51 -10.15 11.15 4.73
C ILE A 51 -11.10 10.32 3.86
N GLU A 52 -10.67 9.89 2.67
CA GLU A 52 -11.46 9.05 1.76
C GLU A 52 -11.83 7.70 2.38
N SER A 53 -10.99 7.17 3.27
CA SER A 53 -11.29 5.92 3.98
C SER A 53 -12.42 6.05 5.03
N ARG A 54 -12.81 7.28 5.38
CA ARG A 54 -13.87 7.58 6.37
C ARG A 54 -15.18 8.03 5.73
N GLU A 55 -15.24 8.12 4.41
CA GLU A 55 -16.47 8.36 3.64
C GLU A 55 -17.32 7.09 3.55
#